data_AF-A0A6G1EWG9-F1
#
_entry.id   AF-A0A6G1EWG9-F1
#
_cell.length_a   1.000
_cell.length_b   1.000
_cell.length_c   1.000
_cell.angle_alpha   90.00
_cell.angle_beta   90.00
_cell.angle_gamma   90.00
#
_symmetry.space_group_name_H-M   'P 1'
#
loop_
_entity.id
_entity.type
_entity.pdbx_description
1 polymer ?
#
loop_
_entity_poly.entity_id
_entity_poly.type
_entity_poly.pdbx_seq_one_letter_code
_entity_poly.pdbx_strand_id
1 'polypeptide(L)'
;MASIPLDVAAGELHPIFLVPGASCSDVEGRLTEAYRPSVPSCGALKGKGWFGLWENSSDLVAYHYNRCFEAQMSLVYDPIHNDYRNLPGVETRVAKFGTARGFHGKDPSHP
;
A
#
# COMPACT_ATOMS: atom_id res chain seq x y z
N MET A 1 -15.17 -4.59 -40.44
CA MET A 1 -15.06 -3.56 -39.39
C MET A 1 -16.46 -3.22 -38.94
N ALA A 2 -16.93 -3.83 -37.85
CA ALA A 2 -18.22 -3.48 -37.27
C ALA A 2 -18.01 -2.30 -36.31
N SER A 3 -18.57 -1.16 -36.68
CA SER A 3 -18.62 0.04 -35.85
C SER A 3 -19.53 -0.26 -34.65
N ILE A 4 -19.00 -0.19 -33.44
CA ILE A 4 -19.83 -0.17 -32.22
C ILE A 4 -20.51 1.21 -32.20
N PRO A 5 -21.85 1.30 -32.22
CA PRO A 5 -22.51 2.59 -32.05
C PRO A 5 -22.25 3.09 -30.63
N LEU A 6 -21.64 4.28 -30.54
CA LEU A 6 -21.50 5.07 -29.31
C LEU A 6 -22.87 5.67 -28.95
N ASP A 7 -23.80 4.82 -28.57
CA ASP A 7 -25.06 5.22 -27.94
C ASP A 7 -25.47 4.14 -26.92
N VAL A 8 -24.56 3.83 -26.00
CA VAL A 8 -24.97 3.33 -24.68
C VAL A 8 -25.32 4.57 -23.88
N ALA A 9 -26.62 4.74 -23.63
CA ALA A 9 -27.22 5.83 -22.89
C ALA A 9 -26.31 6.34 -21.76
N ALA A 10 -25.78 7.55 -21.92
CA ALA A 10 -25.00 8.25 -20.89
C ALA A 10 -25.83 8.62 -19.63
N GLY A 11 -27.00 7.99 -19.44
CA GLY A 11 -27.98 8.24 -18.38
C GLY A 11 -28.37 7.03 -17.53
N GLU A 12 -27.80 5.83 -17.73
CA GLU A 12 -28.24 4.61 -17.01
C GLU A 12 -27.10 3.74 -16.43
N LEU A 13 -25.94 4.31 -16.10
CA LEU A 13 -24.93 3.57 -15.33
C LEU A 13 -25.11 3.79 -13.83
N HIS A 14 -25.22 2.70 -13.08
CA HIS A 14 -25.20 2.76 -11.62
C HIS A 14 -23.76 2.87 -11.11
N PRO A 15 -23.46 3.81 -10.19
CA PRO A 15 -22.13 3.88 -9.60
C PRO A 15 -21.89 2.63 -8.75
N ILE A 16 -20.74 2.00 -8.97
CA ILE A 16 -20.28 0.84 -8.18
C ILE A 16 -19.05 1.27 -7.39
N PHE A 17 -19.07 0.97 -6.09
CA PHE A 17 -17.93 1.17 -5.20
C PHE A 17 -17.32 -0.18 -4.86
N LEU A 18 -16.03 -0.32 -5.10
CA LEU A 18 -15.28 -1.53 -4.80
C LEU A 18 -14.58 -1.33 -3.45
N VAL A 19 -14.93 -2.17 -2.47
CA VAL A 19 -14.30 -2.18 -1.15
C VAL A 19 -13.45 -3.44 -1.06
N PRO A 20 -12.11 -3.33 -1.17
CA PRO A 20 -11.24 -4.50 -1.12
C PRO A 20 -11.20 -5.10 0.30
N GLY A 21 -10.89 -6.40 0.35
CA GLY A 21 -10.64 -7.11 1.61
C GLY A 21 -9.31 -6.73 2.26
N ALA A 22 -9.04 -7.33 3.42
CA ALA A 22 -7.74 -7.21 4.08
C ALA A 22 -6.60 -7.61 3.14
N SER A 23 -5.47 -6.91 3.24
CA SER A 23 -4.26 -7.07 2.40
C SER A 23 -4.41 -6.87 0.88
N CYS A 24 -5.58 -6.51 0.35
CA CYS A 24 -5.72 -6.28 -1.09
C CYS A 24 -5.27 -4.87 -1.52
N SER A 25 -5.47 -3.85 -0.69
CA SER A 25 -5.12 -2.47 -1.03
C SER A 25 -3.60 -2.27 -1.12
N ASP A 26 -3.17 -1.40 -2.03
CA ASP A 26 -1.80 -0.89 -2.09
C ASP A 26 -1.52 0.00 -0.88
N VAL A 27 -0.45 -0.29 -0.15
CA VAL A 27 0.03 0.55 0.96
C VAL A 27 1.39 1.14 0.60
N GLU A 28 1.51 2.45 0.72
CA GLU A 28 2.77 3.16 0.62
C GLU A 28 3.29 3.52 2.02
N GLY A 29 4.61 3.48 2.16
CA GLY A 29 5.33 3.89 3.36
C GLY A 29 6.18 5.14 3.10
N ARG A 30 6.45 5.91 4.15
CA ARG A 30 7.46 6.97 4.16
C ARG A 30 8.22 6.94 5.48
N LEU A 31 9.55 6.99 5.41
CA LEU A 31 10.43 7.02 6.57
C LEU A 31 10.85 8.46 6.88
N THR A 32 10.58 8.91 8.10
CA THR A 32 10.89 10.25 8.59
C THR A 32 12.20 10.28 9.37
N GLU A 33 12.60 11.48 9.84
CA GLU A 33 13.78 11.64 10.68
C GLU A 33 13.74 10.86 12.00
N ALA A 34 12.53 10.65 12.54
CA ALA A 34 12.34 9.90 13.77
C ALA A 34 12.53 8.38 13.61
N TYR A 35 12.64 7.86 12.38
CA TYR A 35 12.77 6.43 12.15
C TYR A 35 14.13 5.91 12.64
N ARG A 36 14.09 4.97 13.58
CA ARG A 36 15.26 4.31 14.18
C ARG A 36 15.19 2.81 13.89
N PRO A 37 15.75 2.34 12.76
CA PRO A 37 15.67 0.92 12.43
C PRO A 37 16.59 0.09 13.34
N SER A 38 16.13 -1.09 13.73
CA SER A 38 16.94 -2.09 14.43
C SER A 38 18.04 -2.70 13.54
N VAL A 39 17.79 -2.74 12.22
CA VAL A 39 18.75 -3.16 11.19
C VAL A 39 19.05 -1.95 10.30
N PRO A 40 20.31 -1.45 10.24
CA PRO A 40 20.63 -0.20 9.54
C PRO A 40 20.16 -0.13 8.08
N SER A 41 20.19 -1.26 7.35
CA SER A 41 19.75 -1.32 5.95
C SER A 41 18.26 -0.99 5.76
N CYS A 42 17.43 -1.19 6.79
CA CYS A 42 16.00 -0.83 6.73
C CYS A 42 15.75 0.69 6.69
N GLY A 43 16.79 1.51 6.91
CA GLY A 43 16.74 2.97 6.77
C GLY A 43 17.04 3.48 5.36
N ALA A 44 17.33 2.61 4.38
CA ALA A 44 17.80 3.02 3.05
C ALA A 44 16.85 3.97 2.30
N LEU A 45 15.55 3.89 2.57
CA LEU A 45 14.51 4.72 1.92
C LEU A 45 14.20 6.02 2.68
N LYS A 46 14.93 6.31 3.76
CA LYS A 46 14.77 7.54 4.53
C LYS A 46 15.11 8.77 3.67
N GLY A 47 14.21 9.75 3.68
CA GLY A 47 14.32 10.95 2.84
C GLY A 47 14.05 10.74 1.34
N LYS A 48 13.65 9.54 0.91
CA LYS A 48 13.36 9.22 -0.51
C LYS A 48 11.89 9.43 -0.91
N GLY A 49 11.05 9.87 0.02
CA GLY A 49 9.61 10.06 -0.22
C GLY A 49 8.78 8.81 0.06
N TRP A 50 7.66 8.69 -0.64
CA TRP A 50 6.76 7.54 -0.53
C TRP A 50 7.29 6.38 -1.38
N PHE A 51 7.25 5.16 -0.84
CA PHE A 51 7.61 3.93 -1.53
C PHE A 51 6.52 2.88 -1.36
N GLY A 52 6.41 1.92 -2.29
CA GLY A 52 5.51 0.79 -2.17
C GLY A 52 5.91 -0.10 -1.00
N LEU A 53 5.16 -0.03 0.10
CA LEU A 53 5.39 -0.85 1.29
C LEU A 53 4.65 -2.19 1.15
N TRP A 54 3.49 -2.18 0.50
CA TRP A 54 2.69 -3.37 0.16
C TRP A 54 2.01 -3.18 -1.20
N GLU A 55 2.79 -3.31 -2.26
CA GLU A 55 2.32 -3.25 -3.65
C GLU A 55 2.62 -4.55 -4.41
N ASN A 56 3.83 -5.08 -4.23
CA ASN A 56 4.29 -6.33 -4.86
C ASN A 56 4.90 -7.26 -3.80
N SER A 57 4.37 -8.48 -3.67
CA SER A 57 4.87 -9.46 -2.70
C SER A 57 6.22 -10.08 -3.06
N SER A 58 6.63 -10.03 -4.33
CA SER A 58 7.97 -10.48 -4.75
C SER A 58 9.09 -9.61 -4.18
N ASP A 59 8.80 -8.34 -3.87
CA ASP A 59 9.77 -7.42 -3.26
C ASP A 59 10.18 -7.87 -1.85
N LEU A 60 9.31 -8.62 -1.15
CA LEU A 60 9.62 -9.19 0.17
C LEU A 60 10.75 -10.22 0.08
N VAL A 61 10.72 -11.06 -0.95
CA VAL A 61 11.68 -12.15 -1.17
C VAL A 61 13.02 -11.62 -1.71
N ALA A 62 12.97 -10.66 -2.64
CA ALA A 62 14.15 -10.24 -3.40
C ALA A 62 15.23 -9.51 -2.60
N TYR A 63 14.88 -8.85 -1.48
CA TYR A 63 15.80 -7.89 -0.84
C TYR A 63 16.20 -8.23 0.61
N HIS A 64 15.90 -9.42 1.14
CA HIS A 64 15.94 -9.68 2.59
C HIS A 64 15.13 -8.65 3.39
N TYR A 65 14.13 -8.05 2.75
CA TYR A 65 13.33 -6.96 3.32
C TYR A 65 12.29 -7.47 4.29
N ASN A 66 12.12 -8.79 4.50
CA ASN A 66 11.14 -9.32 5.45
C ASN A 66 11.22 -8.62 6.82
N ARG A 67 12.41 -8.46 7.39
CA ARG A 67 12.55 -7.74 8.68
C ARG A 67 12.26 -6.25 8.58
N CYS A 68 12.61 -5.60 7.47
CA CYS A 68 12.33 -4.19 7.26
C CYS A 68 10.84 -3.94 7.06
N PHE A 69 10.21 -4.75 6.22
CA PHE A 69 8.78 -4.78 5.96
C PHE A 69 8.01 -5.07 7.24
N GLU A 70 8.34 -6.13 7.99
CA GLU A 70 7.68 -6.44 9.26
C GLU A 70 7.75 -5.25 10.22
N ALA A 71 8.91 -4.63 10.38
CA ALA A 71 9.07 -3.47 11.26
C ALA A 71 8.27 -2.24 10.76
N GLN A 72 8.33 -1.94 9.46
CA GLN A 72 7.67 -0.77 8.87
C GLN A 72 6.15 -0.94 8.75
N MET A 73 5.68 -2.18 8.63
CA MET A 73 4.25 -2.50 8.51
C MET A 73 3.60 -2.76 9.88
N SER A 74 4.40 -2.95 10.94
CA SER A 74 3.92 -3.16 12.31
C SER A 74 3.26 -1.90 12.89
N LEU A 75 2.23 -2.15 13.69
CA LEU A 75 1.57 -1.14 14.50
C LEU A 75 1.98 -1.30 15.98
N VAL A 76 2.05 -0.17 16.68
CA VAL A 76 2.29 -0.10 18.12
C VAL A 76 0.99 0.29 18.80
N TYR A 77 0.56 -0.50 19.78
CA TYR A 77 -0.61 -0.18 20.59
C TYR A 77 -0.29 0.96 21.56
N ASP A 78 -1.11 1.99 21.54
CA ASP A 78 -1.07 3.15 22.43
C ASP A 78 -2.17 3.00 23.50
N PRO A 79 -1.82 2.65 24.75
CA PRO A 79 -2.81 2.43 25.80
C PRO A 79 -3.45 3.72 26.32
N ILE A 80 -2.83 4.89 26.09
CA ILE A 80 -3.37 6.18 26.54
C ILE A 80 -4.56 6.57 25.67
N HIS A 81 -4.43 6.35 24.36
CA HIS A 81 -5.48 6.66 23.39
C HIS A 81 -6.34 5.44 23.01
N ASN A 82 -6.01 4.25 23.51
CA ASN A 82 -6.62 2.97 23.15
C ASN A 82 -6.71 2.77 21.63
N ASP A 83 -5.59 2.99 20.94
CA ASP A 83 -5.51 3.01 19.49
C ASP A 83 -4.20 2.36 19.00
N TYR A 84 -4.13 2.02 17.72
CA TYR A 84 -2.92 1.53 17.07
C TYR A 84 -2.28 2.64 16.23
N ARG A 85 -1.00 2.88 16.46
CA ARG A 85 -0.21 3.87 15.72
C ARG A 85 0.84 3.17 14.86
N ASN A 86 1.24 3.80 13.77
CA ASN A 86 2.43 3.35 13.04
C ASN A 86 3.65 3.36 13.97
N LEU A 87 4.64 2.51 13.67
CA LEU A 87 5.94 2.55 14.34
C LEU A 87 6.53 3.98 14.30
N PRO A 88 7.13 4.50 15.38
CA PRO A 88 7.70 5.84 15.40
C PRO A 88 8.64 6.10 14.22
N GLY A 89 8.29 7.15 13.47
CA GLY A 89 9.02 7.59 12.29
C GLY A 89 8.62 6.91 10.99
N VAL A 90 7.65 6.00 11.01
CA VAL A 90 7.01 5.44 9.82
C VAL A 90 5.65 6.10 9.61
N GLU A 91 5.40 6.55 8.39
CA GLU A 91 4.09 6.96 7.92
C GLU A 91 3.59 5.99 6.86
N THR A 92 2.28 5.75 6.83
CA THR A 92 1.62 4.86 5.87
C THR A 92 0.42 5.56 5.25
N ARG A 93 0.11 5.23 4.00
CA ARG A 93 -1.12 5.67 3.32
C ARG A 93 -1.61 4.62 2.32
N VAL A 94 -2.91 4.66 2.03
CA VAL A 94 -3.50 3.89 0.93
C VAL A 94 -3.25 4.62 -0.38
N ALA A 95 -2.64 3.94 -1.35
CA ALA A 95 -2.39 4.51 -2.67
C ALA A 95 -3.65 4.48 -3.54
N LYS A 96 -3.72 5.40 -4.52
CA LYS A 96 -4.66 5.33 -5.66
C LYS A 96 -6.16 5.21 -5.27
N PHE A 97 -6.56 5.78 -4.13
CA PHE A 97 -7.96 5.80 -3.67
C PHE A 97 -8.89 6.38 -4.76
N GLY A 98 -10.08 5.79 -4.91
CA GLY A 98 -11.04 6.16 -5.96
C GLY A 98 -10.74 5.55 -7.33
N THR A 99 -9.72 4.69 -7.44
CA THR A 99 -9.41 3.96 -8.67
C THR A 99 -9.40 2.45 -8.42
N ALA A 100 -9.74 1.66 -9.45
CA ALA A 100 -9.63 0.19 -9.39
C ALA A 100 -8.17 -0.31 -9.46
N ARG A 101 -7.19 0.57 -9.60
CA ARG A 101 -5.76 0.22 -9.67
C ARG A 101 -5.09 0.16 -8.29
N GLY A 102 -5.80 0.59 -7.23
CA GLY A 102 -5.29 0.60 -5.85
C GLY A 102 -5.43 -0.72 -5.12
N PHE A 103 -5.94 -1.77 -5.77
CA PHE A 103 -6.01 -3.13 -5.24
C PHE A 103 -5.87 -4.10 -6.41
N HIS A 104 -4.78 -4.84 -6.45
CA HIS A 104 -4.48 -5.81 -7.50
C HIS A 104 -3.79 -7.04 -6.89
N GLY A 105 -3.64 -8.10 -7.68
CA GLY A 105 -2.85 -9.26 -7.28
C GLY A 105 -1.43 -8.83 -6.91
N LYS A 106 -1.02 -9.15 -5.68
CA LYS A 106 0.32 -8.78 -5.16
C LYS A 106 1.42 -9.68 -5.74
N ASP A 107 1.03 -10.85 -6.24
CA ASP A 107 1.92 -11.78 -6.91
C ASP A 107 2.02 -11.43 -8.40
N PRO A 108 3.16 -10.92 -8.88
CA PRO A 108 3.33 -10.57 -10.28
C PRO A 108 3.33 -11.78 -11.23
N SER A 109 3.48 -13.01 -10.70
CA SER A 109 3.35 -14.25 -11.49
C SER A 109 1.89 -14.67 -11.69
N HIS A 110 0.97 -14.10 -10.91
CA HIS A 110 -0.47 -14.31 -10.98
C HIS A 110 -1.22 -12.97 -11.02
N PRO A 111 -1.10 -12.22 -12.14
CA PRO A 111 -1.70 -10.89 -12.30
C PRO A 111 -3.23 -10.90 -12.38
#